data_AF-A0A2E3RTX3-F1
#
_entry.id   AF-A0A2E3RTX3-F1
#
_cell.length_a   1.000
_cell.length_b   1.000
_cell.length_c   1.000
_cell.angle_alpha   90.00
_cell.angle_beta   90.00
_cell.angle_gamma   90.00
#
_symmetry.space_group_name_H-M   'P 1'
#
loop_
_entity.id
_entity.type
_entity.pdbx_description
1 polymer ?
#
loop_
_entity_poly.entity_id
_entity_poly.type
_entity_poly.pdbx_seq_one_letter_code
_entity_poly.pdbx_strand_id
1 'polypeptide(L)'
;MYSVDVYSGIDVGFEDDFEIACNWTVTNSADLTSGAFECGIPAGDGSRGDPTAAASGEYCFLTENIAGNSDVDTGSTTLTSGVMDGSAPGAVLSYHRWFSNDQGDAPNTDAMVVEISGDGGTSWNSLETVGPTGEGVSGGWYFVEWAIDDIGGINDPSQIAIRFTVGDSDPQSIVEAAIDMVMISSIICDDVEPNPDLNGDGVVDGEDLALLLAAWGDLDSFADLNGDGIVDGGDLGALLGAWTL
;
A
#
# COMPACT_ATOMS: atom_id res chain seq x y z
N MET A 1 24.86 11.80 -10.20
CA MET A 1 23.99 12.34 -9.16
C MET A 1 23.06 11.21 -8.78
N TYR A 2 23.44 10.47 -7.74
CA TYR A 2 22.60 9.46 -7.11
C TYR A 2 22.35 10.04 -5.72
N SER A 3 21.13 10.50 -5.43
CA SER A 3 20.70 10.72 -4.05
C SER A 3 20.58 9.33 -3.44
N VAL A 4 21.29 9.06 -2.35
CA VAL A 4 21.04 7.87 -1.54
C VAL A 4 20.13 8.34 -0.43
N ASP A 5 18.84 8.07 -0.56
CA ASP A 5 17.89 8.37 0.50
C ASP A 5 18.23 7.47 1.69
N VAL A 6 18.65 8.05 2.82
CA VAL A 6 18.92 7.31 4.05
C VAL A 6 17.57 7.02 4.72
N TYR A 7 17.06 5.82 4.46
CA TYR A 7 15.82 5.30 5.05
C TYR A 7 15.97 5.18 6.58
N SER A 8 15.26 6.02 7.35
CA SER A 8 15.29 5.94 8.82
C SER A 8 14.09 5.17 9.40
N GLY A 9 13.00 5.05 8.65
CA GLY A 9 11.84 4.26 9.03
C GLY A 9 10.72 4.23 8.00
N ILE A 10 9.64 3.53 8.37
CA ILE A 10 8.36 3.53 7.65
C ILE A 10 7.35 4.17 8.60
N ASP A 11 6.64 5.19 8.13
CA ASP A 11 5.44 5.70 8.77
C ASP A 11 4.22 4.98 8.19
N VAL A 12 3.37 4.43 9.06
CA VAL A 12 2.14 3.76 8.66
C VAL A 12 0.98 4.71 8.90
N GLY A 13 0.49 5.34 7.84
CA GLY A 13 -0.64 6.26 7.88
C GLY A 13 -1.99 5.56 8.00
N PHE A 14 -2.08 4.34 7.47
CA PHE A 14 -3.25 3.48 7.57
C PHE A 14 -2.84 2.00 7.45
N GLU A 15 -3.48 1.14 8.23
CA GLU A 15 -3.35 -0.32 8.12
C GLU A 15 -4.68 -0.97 8.53
N ASP A 16 -5.12 -1.94 7.74
CA ASP A 16 -6.22 -2.83 8.08
C ASP A 16 -5.91 -4.24 7.58
N ASP A 17 -5.56 -5.10 8.55
CA ASP A 17 -5.35 -6.55 8.40
C ASP A 17 -6.60 -7.36 8.80
N PHE A 18 -7.71 -6.67 9.09
CA PHE A 18 -9.01 -7.24 9.45
C PHE A 18 -9.05 -8.09 10.74
N GLU A 19 -7.96 -8.16 11.51
CA GLU A 19 -7.88 -8.95 12.74
C GLU A 19 -8.72 -8.34 13.89
N ILE A 20 -8.87 -7.02 13.87
CA ILE A 20 -9.57 -6.28 14.92
C ILE A 20 -11.01 -5.96 14.51
N ALA A 21 -11.22 -5.56 13.25
CA ALA A 21 -12.50 -5.04 12.80
C ALA A 21 -12.78 -5.36 11.33
N CYS A 22 -13.98 -5.88 11.08
CA CYS A 22 -14.55 -6.07 9.75
C CYS A 22 -15.50 -4.91 9.38
N ASN A 23 -14.99 -3.67 9.38
CA ASN A 23 -15.82 -2.46 9.30
C ASN A 23 -15.98 -1.88 7.88
N TRP A 24 -15.45 -2.56 6.87
CA TRP A 24 -15.62 -2.17 5.47
C TRP A 24 -17.04 -2.44 4.98
N THR A 25 -17.49 -1.69 3.99
CA THR A 25 -18.87 -1.73 3.51
C THR A 25 -18.99 -2.68 2.32
N VAL A 26 -19.88 -3.65 2.42
CA VAL A 26 -20.24 -4.55 1.32
C VAL A 26 -21.53 -4.04 0.65
N THR A 27 -21.47 -3.84 -0.67
CA THR A 27 -22.63 -3.47 -1.50
C THR A 27 -22.78 -4.48 -2.62
N ASN A 28 -23.99 -5.02 -2.78
CA ASN A 28 -24.29 -6.03 -3.79
C ASN A 28 -25.19 -5.45 -4.87
N SER A 29 -25.02 -5.93 -6.10
CA SER A 29 -25.97 -5.67 -7.18
C SER A 29 -27.33 -6.29 -6.84
N ALA A 30 -28.40 -5.76 -7.46
CA ALA A 30 -29.76 -6.21 -7.15
C ALA A 30 -30.06 -7.65 -7.61
N ASP A 31 -29.27 -8.16 -8.54
CA ASP A 31 -29.34 -9.48 -9.13
C ASP A 31 -28.33 -10.48 -8.54
N LEU A 32 -27.48 -10.07 -7.58
CA LEU A 32 -26.58 -11.00 -6.87
C LEU A 32 -27.40 -12.06 -6.14
N THR A 33 -27.11 -13.33 -6.42
CA THR A 33 -27.80 -14.47 -5.79
C THR A 33 -26.95 -15.24 -4.78
N SER A 34 -25.62 -15.27 -4.96
CA SER A 34 -24.63 -15.81 -4.01
C SER A 34 -23.28 -15.06 -4.10
N GLY A 35 -22.36 -15.34 -3.18
CA GLY A 35 -20.98 -14.82 -3.26
C GLY A 35 -20.75 -13.40 -2.79
N ALA A 36 -21.62 -12.86 -1.93
CA ALA A 36 -21.32 -11.57 -1.30
C ALA A 36 -19.99 -11.63 -0.53
N PHE A 37 -19.23 -10.53 -0.49
CA PHE A 37 -18.08 -10.45 0.40
C PHE A 37 -18.51 -10.60 1.86
N GLU A 38 -17.74 -11.38 2.59
CA GLU A 38 -17.86 -11.64 4.02
C GLU A 38 -16.48 -11.47 4.66
N CYS A 39 -16.43 -11.10 5.94
CA CYS A 39 -15.18 -11.03 6.69
C CYS A 39 -15.10 -12.19 7.67
N GLY A 40 -13.98 -12.91 7.67
CA GLY A 40 -13.78 -14.04 8.57
C GLY A 40 -12.51 -14.82 8.27
N ILE A 41 -12.30 -15.87 9.07
CA ILE A 41 -11.26 -16.86 8.82
C ILE A 41 -11.70 -17.72 7.63
N PRO A 42 -10.89 -17.90 6.59
CA PRO A 42 -11.26 -18.72 5.43
C PRO A 42 -11.70 -20.13 5.85
N ALA A 43 -12.94 -20.47 5.49
CA ALA A 43 -13.58 -21.74 5.83
C ALA A 43 -13.41 -22.81 4.74
N GLY A 44 -13.05 -22.39 3.54
CA GLY A 44 -12.90 -23.24 2.37
C GLY A 44 -11.62 -24.08 2.36
N ASP A 45 -11.58 -25.06 1.46
CA ASP A 45 -10.45 -25.99 1.30
C ASP A 45 -9.66 -25.77 0.00
N GLY A 46 -9.97 -24.69 -0.73
CA GLY A 46 -9.35 -24.30 -1.99
C GLY A 46 -9.81 -25.11 -3.19
N SER A 47 -10.78 -26.02 -3.02
CA SER A 47 -11.25 -26.87 -4.12
C SER A 47 -11.98 -26.11 -5.22
N ARG A 48 -12.42 -24.87 -4.97
CA ARG A 48 -13.09 -23.99 -5.94
C ARG A 48 -12.25 -22.80 -6.36
N GLY A 49 -11.02 -22.72 -5.86
CA GLY A 49 -10.16 -21.56 -6.06
C GLY A 49 -10.32 -20.50 -4.96
N ASP A 50 -11.04 -20.81 -3.90
CA ASP A 50 -11.15 -20.05 -2.66
C ASP A 50 -9.83 -20.06 -1.86
N PRO A 51 -9.51 -18.99 -1.09
CA PRO A 51 -8.35 -19.00 -0.21
C PRO A 51 -8.54 -19.99 0.95
N THR A 52 -7.47 -20.68 1.34
CA THR A 52 -7.45 -21.58 2.52
C THR A 52 -6.89 -20.94 3.78
N ALA A 53 -6.38 -19.71 3.66
CA ALA A 53 -5.84 -18.89 4.74
C ALA A 53 -5.82 -17.43 4.28
N ALA A 54 -5.89 -16.50 5.23
CA ALA A 54 -5.66 -15.09 5.01
C ALA A 54 -4.22 -14.82 4.53
N ALA A 55 -3.96 -13.65 3.92
CA ALA A 55 -2.62 -13.28 3.47
C ALA A 55 -1.71 -12.95 4.66
N SER A 56 -2.31 -12.36 5.69
CA SER A 56 -1.76 -12.09 7.01
C SER A 56 -2.73 -12.56 8.09
N GLY A 57 -2.21 -12.88 9.28
CA GLY A 57 -3.08 -13.24 10.40
C GLY A 57 -3.99 -14.45 10.13
N GLU A 58 -5.24 -14.34 10.57
CA GLU A 58 -6.30 -15.34 10.40
C GLU A 58 -7.51 -14.81 9.62
N TYR A 59 -7.80 -13.51 9.66
CA TYR A 59 -9.00 -12.89 9.11
C TYR A 59 -8.71 -12.19 7.78
N CYS A 60 -9.65 -12.27 6.84
CA CYS A 60 -9.66 -11.45 5.64
C CYS A 60 -11.10 -11.20 5.19
N PHE A 61 -11.29 -10.33 4.19
CA PHE A 61 -12.53 -10.35 3.42
C PHE A 61 -12.43 -11.35 2.28
N LEU A 62 -13.47 -12.16 2.07
CA LEU A 62 -13.56 -13.12 0.97
C LEU A 62 -15.01 -13.32 0.50
N THR A 63 -15.19 -13.71 -0.75
CA THR A 63 -16.50 -14.09 -1.30
C THR A 63 -17.03 -15.35 -0.62
N GLU A 64 -18.29 -15.31 -0.16
CA GLU A 64 -19.03 -16.42 0.47
C GLU A 64 -18.16 -17.39 1.31
N ASN A 65 -17.95 -17.04 2.58
CA ASN A 65 -17.01 -17.74 3.45
C ASN A 65 -17.58 -19.05 4.02
N ILE A 66 -17.75 -20.05 3.16
CA ILE A 66 -18.25 -21.38 3.49
C ILE A 66 -17.35 -22.47 2.89
N ALA A 67 -17.28 -23.62 3.56
CA ALA A 67 -16.67 -24.80 2.97
C ALA A 67 -17.56 -25.39 1.86
N GLY A 68 -16.96 -25.73 0.71
CA GLY A 68 -17.64 -26.46 -0.35
C GLY A 68 -18.08 -25.56 -1.50
N ASN A 69 -19.36 -25.23 -1.60
CA ASN A 69 -19.92 -24.46 -2.73
C ASN A 69 -19.95 -22.96 -2.41
N SER A 70 -18.77 -22.34 -2.30
CA SER A 70 -18.60 -20.90 -2.39
C SER A 70 -18.55 -20.49 -3.87
N ASP A 71 -19.29 -19.44 -4.24
CA ASP A 71 -19.26 -18.87 -5.59
C ASP A 71 -19.93 -17.50 -5.63
N VAL A 72 -19.42 -16.58 -6.44
CA VAL A 72 -20.23 -15.45 -6.90
C VAL A 72 -21.21 -15.96 -7.94
N ASP A 73 -22.50 -15.76 -7.71
CA ASP A 73 -23.55 -16.24 -8.62
C ASP A 73 -24.45 -15.08 -9.03
N THR A 74 -24.42 -14.74 -10.32
CA THR A 74 -25.16 -13.62 -10.93
C THR A 74 -24.73 -12.26 -10.38
N GLY A 75 -24.71 -11.22 -11.22
CA GLY A 75 -24.48 -9.86 -10.73
C GLY A 75 -23.07 -9.67 -10.14
N SER A 76 -22.96 -8.83 -9.10
CA SER A 76 -21.67 -8.48 -8.47
C SER A 76 -21.76 -8.13 -6.99
N THR A 77 -20.63 -8.26 -6.30
CA THR A 77 -20.39 -7.77 -4.94
C THR A 77 -19.22 -6.78 -4.94
N THR A 78 -19.34 -5.71 -4.15
CA THR A 78 -18.34 -4.65 -4.02
C THR A 78 -18.00 -4.43 -2.55
N LEU A 79 -16.72 -4.60 -2.21
CA LEU A 79 -16.15 -4.27 -0.91
C LEU A 79 -15.53 -2.86 -0.96
N THR A 80 -15.94 -1.96 -0.09
CA THR A 80 -15.50 -0.55 -0.06
C THR A 80 -14.91 -0.17 1.29
N SER A 81 -13.73 0.44 1.29
CA SER A 81 -13.05 0.92 2.49
C SER A 81 -13.73 2.16 3.11
N GLY A 82 -13.33 2.49 4.34
CA GLY A 82 -13.46 3.85 4.85
C GLY A 82 -12.49 4.82 4.16
N VAL A 83 -12.51 6.09 4.57
CA VAL A 83 -11.50 7.07 4.14
C VAL A 83 -10.17 6.77 4.83
N MET A 84 -9.10 6.80 4.05
CA MET A 84 -7.70 6.59 4.44
C MET A 84 -6.90 7.86 4.11
N ASP A 85 -5.96 8.22 4.98
CA ASP A 85 -5.10 9.38 4.78
C ASP A 85 -3.78 8.96 4.13
N GLY A 86 -3.56 9.40 2.90
CA GLY A 86 -2.30 9.23 2.16
C GLY A 86 -1.61 10.55 1.85
N SER A 87 -1.77 11.55 2.72
CA SER A 87 -1.18 12.88 2.55
C SER A 87 0.33 12.94 2.78
N ALA A 88 0.93 11.88 3.34
CA ALA A 88 2.36 11.84 3.58
C ALA A 88 3.15 11.85 2.25
N PRO A 89 4.22 12.65 2.13
CA PRO A 89 5.03 12.69 0.91
C PRO A 89 5.58 11.30 0.54
N GLY A 90 5.45 10.91 -0.72
CA GLY A 90 5.91 9.60 -1.19
C GLY A 90 5.12 8.43 -0.60
N ALA A 91 3.90 8.65 -0.11
CA ALA A 91 3.05 7.58 0.38
C ALA A 91 2.72 6.55 -0.72
N VAL A 92 2.70 5.29 -0.30
CA VAL A 92 2.42 4.12 -1.10
C VAL A 92 1.18 3.44 -0.53
N LEU A 93 0.19 3.20 -1.41
CA LEU A 93 -0.92 2.31 -1.14
C LEU A 93 -0.52 0.88 -1.49
N SER A 94 -0.75 -0.06 -0.58
CA SER A 94 -0.57 -1.49 -0.85
C SER A 94 -1.74 -2.32 -0.34
N TYR A 95 -1.92 -3.49 -0.94
CA TYR A 95 -2.93 -4.47 -0.53
C TYR A 95 -2.55 -5.87 -1.00
N HIS A 96 -3.08 -6.89 -0.33
CA HIS A 96 -3.10 -8.26 -0.82
C HIS A 96 -4.45 -8.57 -1.44
N ARG A 97 -4.44 -9.10 -2.65
CA ARG A 97 -5.65 -9.57 -3.33
C ARG A 97 -5.52 -11.02 -3.78
N TRP A 98 -6.65 -11.69 -3.79
CA TRP A 98 -6.86 -13.01 -4.35
C TRP A 98 -7.99 -12.91 -5.37
N PHE A 99 -7.83 -13.52 -6.55
CA PHE A 99 -8.89 -13.63 -7.54
C PHE A 99 -8.75 -14.96 -8.29
N SER A 100 -9.86 -15.67 -8.42
CA SER A 100 -9.98 -16.93 -9.17
C SER A 100 -11.23 -16.87 -10.05
N ASN A 101 -11.09 -17.21 -11.32
CA ASN A 101 -12.22 -17.39 -12.26
C ASN A 101 -11.98 -18.59 -13.21
N ASP A 102 -10.94 -19.39 -12.97
CA ASP A 102 -10.41 -20.35 -13.94
C ASP A 102 -11.07 -21.73 -13.85
N GLN A 103 -12.16 -21.83 -13.08
CA GLN A 103 -12.97 -23.03 -12.90
C GLN A 103 -14.44 -22.76 -13.29
N GLY A 104 -15.29 -23.79 -13.16
CA GLY A 104 -16.71 -23.70 -13.52
C GLY A 104 -17.03 -24.03 -14.97
N ASP A 105 -18.25 -23.68 -15.39
CA ASP A 105 -18.79 -24.02 -16.69
C ASP A 105 -18.20 -23.15 -17.83
N ALA A 106 -17.83 -21.91 -17.53
CA ALA A 106 -17.21 -20.98 -18.47
C ALA A 106 -15.98 -20.27 -17.87
N PRO A 107 -14.88 -20.98 -17.57
CA PRO A 107 -13.73 -20.37 -16.91
C PRO A 107 -13.10 -19.23 -17.74
N ASN A 108 -12.48 -18.28 -17.05
CA ASN A 108 -11.78 -17.12 -17.62
C ASN A 108 -12.67 -16.10 -18.36
N THR A 109 -13.84 -15.81 -17.81
CA THR A 109 -14.80 -14.85 -18.39
C THR A 109 -15.00 -13.59 -17.55
N ASP A 110 -14.65 -13.65 -16.26
CA ASP A 110 -14.97 -12.62 -15.28
C ASP A 110 -13.73 -11.86 -14.81
N ALA A 111 -13.88 -10.67 -14.26
CA ALA A 111 -12.73 -9.88 -13.82
C ALA A 111 -12.97 -9.26 -12.46
N MET A 112 -11.89 -9.09 -11.69
CA MET A 112 -11.86 -8.19 -10.55
C MET A 112 -11.52 -6.78 -11.02
N VAL A 113 -12.31 -5.80 -10.61
CA VAL A 113 -12.05 -4.38 -10.85
C VAL A 113 -11.72 -3.72 -9.51
N VAL A 114 -10.58 -3.05 -9.45
CA VAL A 114 -10.14 -2.26 -8.30
C VAL A 114 -10.19 -0.79 -8.68
N GLU A 115 -10.86 0.01 -7.86
CA GLU A 115 -11.01 1.44 -8.08
C GLU A 115 -10.62 2.23 -6.84
N ILE A 116 -10.15 3.45 -7.07
CA ILE A 116 -9.70 4.38 -6.04
C ILE A 116 -10.38 5.74 -6.20
N SER A 117 -10.72 6.34 -5.08
CA SER A 117 -11.26 7.69 -4.96
C SER A 117 -10.26 8.59 -4.27
N GLY A 118 -10.22 9.87 -4.64
CA GLY A 118 -9.52 10.94 -3.92
C GLY A 118 -10.48 12.06 -3.49
N ASP A 119 -11.75 11.73 -3.29
CA ASP A 119 -12.84 12.65 -2.90
C ASP A 119 -13.86 11.98 -1.94
N GLY A 120 -13.38 11.04 -1.12
CA GLY A 120 -14.17 10.39 -0.07
C GLY A 120 -15.24 9.42 -0.61
N GLY A 121 -15.02 8.85 -1.80
CA GLY A 121 -15.93 7.91 -2.45
C GLY A 121 -17.01 8.55 -3.32
N THR A 122 -16.90 9.85 -3.63
CA THR A 122 -17.87 10.55 -4.48
C THR A 122 -17.68 10.19 -5.96
N SER A 123 -16.42 10.08 -6.41
CA SER A 123 -16.03 9.59 -7.72
C SER A 123 -14.90 8.56 -7.62
N TRP A 124 -14.80 7.72 -8.64
CA TRP A 124 -13.95 6.53 -8.65
C TRP A 124 -13.16 6.47 -9.95
N ASN A 125 -11.86 6.21 -9.84
CA ASN A 125 -10.94 6.00 -10.94
C ASN A 125 -10.48 4.54 -10.94
N SER A 126 -10.29 3.95 -12.13
CA SER A 126 -9.74 2.60 -12.25
C SER A 126 -8.29 2.58 -11.74
N LEU A 127 -7.99 1.66 -10.82
CA LEU A 127 -6.64 1.41 -10.32
C LEU A 127 -6.06 0.14 -10.95
N GLU A 128 -6.82 -0.96 -10.93
CA GLU A 128 -6.42 -2.24 -11.50
C GLU A 128 -7.62 -2.98 -12.11
N THR A 129 -7.36 -3.82 -13.11
CA THR A 129 -8.29 -4.84 -13.57
C THR A 129 -7.56 -6.17 -13.70
N VAL A 130 -8.03 -7.20 -12.99
CA VAL A 130 -7.45 -8.54 -12.98
C VAL A 130 -8.35 -9.46 -13.79
N GLY A 131 -7.79 -10.06 -14.84
CA GLY A 131 -8.52 -10.93 -15.75
C GLY A 131 -9.15 -10.22 -16.96
N PRO A 132 -10.02 -10.91 -17.71
CA PRO A 132 -10.57 -12.23 -17.38
C PRO A 132 -9.63 -13.41 -17.63
N THR A 133 -8.49 -13.16 -18.28
CA THR A 133 -7.41 -14.14 -18.46
C THR A 133 -6.09 -13.52 -17.99
N GLY A 134 -5.07 -14.33 -17.75
CA GLY A 134 -3.71 -13.84 -17.51
C GLY A 134 -3.20 -14.18 -16.12
N GLU A 135 -2.33 -13.33 -15.59
CA GLU A 135 -1.76 -13.52 -14.26
C GLU A 135 -2.77 -13.12 -13.16
N GLY A 136 -2.83 -13.91 -12.08
CA GLY A 136 -3.68 -13.61 -10.93
C GLY A 136 -5.16 -13.92 -11.08
N VAL A 137 -5.54 -14.82 -12.01
CA VAL A 137 -6.93 -15.29 -12.21
C VAL A 137 -7.18 -16.74 -11.75
N SER A 138 -6.19 -17.37 -11.14
CA SER A 138 -6.23 -18.79 -10.70
C SER A 138 -6.01 -18.92 -9.18
N GLY A 139 -6.45 -17.91 -8.43
CA GLY A 139 -6.18 -17.78 -7.00
C GLY A 139 -4.71 -17.45 -6.69
N GLY A 140 -4.36 -17.55 -5.41
CA GLY A 140 -3.08 -17.11 -4.87
C GLY A 140 -3.13 -15.67 -4.36
N TRP A 141 -2.42 -15.40 -3.26
CA TRP A 141 -2.28 -14.04 -2.73
C TRP A 141 -1.23 -13.27 -3.53
N TYR A 142 -1.65 -12.13 -4.08
CA TYR A 142 -0.79 -11.18 -4.79
C TYR A 142 -0.67 -9.90 -3.98
N PHE A 143 0.56 -9.53 -3.64
CA PHE A 143 0.90 -8.20 -3.11
C PHE A 143 0.95 -7.20 -4.26
N VAL A 144 0.25 -6.08 -4.10
CA VAL A 144 0.18 -5.00 -5.09
C VAL A 144 0.47 -3.68 -4.39
N GLU A 145 1.24 -2.80 -5.03
CA GLU A 145 1.60 -1.48 -4.52
C GLU A 145 1.49 -0.39 -5.58
N TRP A 146 1.11 0.81 -5.15
CA TRP A 146 0.94 1.99 -5.98
C TRP A 146 1.47 3.22 -5.23
N ALA A 147 2.41 3.95 -5.84
CA ALA A 147 2.77 5.27 -5.35
C ALA A 147 1.58 6.22 -5.53
N ILE A 148 1.09 6.83 -4.46
CA ILE A 148 -0.12 7.68 -4.48
C ILE A 148 0.04 8.85 -5.46
N ASP A 149 1.26 9.40 -5.55
CA ASP A 149 1.60 10.50 -6.46
C ASP A 149 1.48 10.13 -7.96
N ASP A 150 1.57 8.84 -8.30
CA ASP A 150 1.45 8.34 -9.67
C ASP A 150 0.00 7.98 -10.04
N ILE A 151 -0.93 8.00 -9.07
CA ILE A 151 -2.34 7.68 -9.30
C ILE A 151 -3.07 8.91 -9.81
N GLY A 152 -3.54 8.85 -11.06
CA GLY A 152 -4.37 9.89 -11.64
C GLY A 152 -5.72 10.04 -10.94
N GLY A 153 -6.18 11.29 -10.79
CA GLY A 153 -7.51 11.58 -10.25
C GLY A 153 -7.58 11.69 -8.72
N ILE A 154 -6.45 11.57 -8.02
CA ILE A 154 -6.34 11.87 -6.59
C ILE A 154 -6.19 13.39 -6.41
N ASN A 155 -7.30 14.07 -6.10
CA ASN A 155 -7.31 15.52 -5.90
C ASN A 155 -7.11 15.93 -4.44
N ASP A 156 -7.47 15.06 -3.50
CA ASP A 156 -7.26 15.22 -2.06
C ASP A 156 -6.75 13.89 -1.47
N PRO A 157 -5.43 13.74 -1.26
CA PRO A 157 -4.83 12.53 -0.69
C PRO A 157 -5.29 12.21 0.74
N SER A 158 -5.91 13.15 1.46
CA SER A 158 -6.49 12.89 2.79
C SER A 158 -7.86 12.22 2.72
N GLN A 159 -8.42 12.08 1.51
CA GLN A 159 -9.77 11.56 1.25
C GLN A 159 -9.73 10.31 0.37
N ILE A 160 -8.67 9.50 0.50
CA ILE A 160 -8.51 8.28 -0.30
C ILE A 160 -9.52 7.23 0.16
N ALA A 161 -10.16 6.55 -0.79
CA ALA A 161 -10.92 5.33 -0.53
C ALA A 161 -10.67 4.33 -1.65
N ILE A 162 -10.68 3.04 -1.34
CA ILE A 162 -10.51 1.95 -2.30
C ILE A 162 -11.74 1.04 -2.31
N ARG A 163 -12.07 0.47 -3.46
CA ARG A 163 -13.08 -0.58 -3.55
C ARG A 163 -12.66 -1.69 -4.52
N PHE A 164 -13.16 -2.88 -4.22
CA PHE A 164 -12.91 -4.11 -4.97
C PHE A 164 -14.26 -4.67 -5.42
N THR A 165 -14.44 -4.85 -6.72
CA THR A 165 -15.68 -5.39 -7.30
C THR A 165 -15.38 -6.66 -8.06
N VAL A 166 -16.13 -7.72 -7.75
CA VAL A 166 -16.15 -8.97 -8.51
C VAL A 166 -17.58 -9.33 -8.84
N GLY A 167 -17.77 -9.99 -9.97
CA GLY A 167 -19.07 -10.47 -10.41
C GLY A 167 -18.89 -11.72 -11.24
N ASP A 168 -19.97 -12.48 -11.32
CA ASP A 168 -20.08 -13.66 -12.16
C ASP A 168 -21.41 -13.53 -12.89
N SER A 169 -21.33 -13.18 -14.17
CA SER A 169 -22.51 -12.98 -15.01
C SER A 169 -22.40 -13.87 -16.24
N ASP A 170 -23.52 -14.18 -16.87
CA ASP A 170 -23.53 -15.09 -18.02
C ASP A 170 -22.46 -14.73 -19.08
N PRO A 171 -21.58 -15.67 -19.45
CA PRO A 171 -21.55 -17.07 -19.02
C PRO A 171 -20.87 -17.28 -17.64
N GLN A 172 -21.48 -18.10 -16.78
CA GLN A 172 -21.01 -18.32 -15.39
C GLN A 172 -19.74 -19.17 -15.29
N SER A 173 -18.80 -18.72 -14.47
CA SER A 173 -17.63 -19.45 -14.02
C SER A 173 -17.75 -19.79 -12.53
N ILE A 174 -16.67 -20.26 -11.88
CA ILE A 174 -16.58 -20.23 -10.42
C ILE A 174 -15.69 -19.04 -10.07
N VAL A 175 -16.25 -18.03 -9.43
CA VAL A 175 -15.56 -16.80 -9.07
C VAL A 175 -15.32 -16.73 -7.57
N GLU A 176 -14.04 -16.61 -7.20
CA GLU A 176 -13.61 -16.42 -5.82
C GLU A 176 -12.69 -15.21 -5.70
N ALA A 177 -12.86 -14.43 -4.64
CA ALA A 177 -12.04 -13.27 -4.38
C ALA A 177 -11.81 -13.05 -2.89
N ALA A 178 -10.65 -12.50 -2.55
CA ALA A 178 -10.36 -12.11 -1.18
C ALA A 178 -9.40 -10.91 -1.14
N ILE A 179 -9.53 -10.10 -0.09
CA ILE A 179 -8.76 -8.88 0.15
C ILE A 179 -8.24 -8.92 1.58
N ASP A 180 -6.97 -8.56 1.75
CA ASP A 180 -6.29 -8.55 3.04
C ASP A 180 -5.17 -7.49 3.08
N MET A 181 -4.74 -7.11 4.29
CA MET A 181 -3.59 -6.26 4.59
C MET A 181 -3.52 -5.01 3.71
N VAL A 182 -4.53 -4.15 3.82
CA VAL A 182 -4.58 -2.89 3.08
C VAL A 182 -3.86 -1.83 3.89
N MET A 183 -2.88 -1.17 3.29
CA MET A 183 -1.98 -0.26 3.98
C MET A 183 -1.70 0.99 3.15
N ILE A 184 -1.64 2.13 3.82
CA ILE A 184 -0.95 3.32 3.32
C ILE A 184 0.24 3.59 4.22
N SER A 185 1.43 3.58 3.62
CA SER A 185 2.67 3.85 4.32
C SER A 185 3.56 4.79 3.52
N SER A 186 4.35 5.60 4.21
CA SER A 186 5.37 6.44 3.60
C SER A 186 6.73 6.14 4.22
N ILE A 187 7.77 6.43 3.46
CA ILE A 187 9.13 6.35 3.96
C ILE A 187 9.43 7.62 4.74
N ILE A 188 9.93 7.47 5.96
CA ILE A 188 10.56 8.56 6.68
C ILE A 188 12.02 8.59 6.24
N CYS A 189 12.36 9.63 5.50
CA CYS A 189 13.73 10.10 5.48
C CYS A 189 13.85 11.01 6.71
N ASP A 190 14.58 10.57 7.74
CA ASP A 190 15.15 11.56 8.65
C ASP A 190 16.15 12.33 7.80
N ASP A 191 15.67 13.42 7.20
CA ASP A 191 16.52 14.56 6.95
C ASP A 191 16.90 15.05 8.34
N VAL A 192 17.86 14.36 8.98
CA VAL A 192 18.48 14.82 10.21
C VAL A 192 19.08 16.13 9.78
N GLU A 193 18.40 17.23 10.11
CA GLU A 193 18.87 18.57 9.77
C GLU A 193 20.36 18.61 10.14
N PRO A 194 21.27 18.79 9.15
CA PRO A 194 22.66 18.47 9.37
C PRO A 194 23.18 19.25 10.57
N ASN A 195 23.60 18.54 11.61
CA ASN A 195 23.94 19.16 12.88
C ASN A 195 25.41 19.63 12.84
N PRO A 196 25.69 20.94 12.92
CA PRO A 196 27.06 21.45 12.90
C PRO A 196 27.88 21.07 14.16
N ASP A 197 27.21 20.66 15.24
CA ASP A 197 27.81 20.01 16.41
C ASP A 197 28.02 18.52 16.08
N LEU A 198 29.18 18.24 15.50
CA LEU A 198 29.57 16.95 14.95
C LEU A 198 30.07 15.99 16.03
N ASN A 199 30.55 16.50 17.17
CA ASN A 199 30.96 15.67 18.31
C ASN A 199 29.81 15.39 19.30
N GLY A 200 28.70 16.14 19.21
CA GLY A 200 27.48 16.00 20.00
C GLY A 200 27.58 16.55 21.42
N ASP A 201 28.49 17.49 21.69
CA ASP A 201 28.73 18.05 23.02
C ASP A 201 27.84 19.27 23.36
N GLY A 202 27.06 19.73 22.39
CA GLY A 202 26.15 20.87 22.48
C GLY A 202 26.78 22.22 22.13
N VAL A 203 28.02 22.24 21.63
CA VAL A 203 28.77 23.43 21.21
C VAL A 203 29.34 23.17 19.82
N VAL A 204 29.17 24.13 18.91
CA VAL A 204 29.83 24.12 17.59
C VAL A 204 31.15 24.86 17.70
N ASP A 205 32.29 24.16 17.72
CA ASP A 205 33.60 24.75 17.89
C ASP A 205 34.75 24.10 17.07
N GLY A 206 35.99 24.28 17.55
CA GLY A 206 37.19 23.76 16.89
C GLY A 206 37.28 22.24 16.86
N GLU A 207 36.59 21.55 17.75
CA GLU A 207 36.52 20.09 17.75
C GLU A 207 35.64 19.58 16.59
N ASP A 208 34.51 20.23 16.33
CA ASP A 208 33.65 19.93 15.16
C ASP A 208 34.36 20.27 13.86
N LEU A 209 35.04 21.42 13.81
CA LEU A 209 35.85 21.77 12.64
C LEU A 209 36.92 20.70 12.35
N ALA A 210 37.52 20.11 13.39
CA ALA A 210 38.49 19.04 13.20
C ALA A 210 37.85 17.78 12.63
N LEU A 211 36.62 17.44 13.03
CA LEU A 211 35.85 16.33 12.47
C LEU A 211 35.46 16.58 11.01
N LEU A 212 34.98 17.79 10.67
CA LEU A 212 34.66 18.18 9.30
C LEU A 212 35.90 18.08 8.39
N LEU A 213 37.04 18.62 8.83
CA LEU A 213 38.29 18.55 8.07
C LEU A 213 38.84 17.12 7.97
N ALA A 214 38.55 16.24 8.93
CA ALA A 214 38.93 14.84 8.86
C ALA A 214 38.13 14.07 7.79
N ALA A 215 36.90 14.51 7.53
CA ALA A 215 36.02 13.97 6.49
C ALA A 215 36.13 14.70 5.15
N TRP A 216 37.10 15.59 4.96
CA TRP A 216 37.17 16.47 3.79
C TRP A 216 37.27 15.70 2.46
N GLY A 217 36.31 15.95 1.57
CA GLY A 217 36.18 15.27 0.28
C GLY A 217 35.53 13.89 0.34
N ASP A 218 35.07 13.45 1.51
CA ASP A 218 34.22 12.26 1.62
C ASP A 218 32.85 12.53 1.00
N LEU A 219 32.26 11.47 0.44
CA LEU A 219 30.90 11.48 -0.09
C LEU A 219 29.95 10.91 0.95
N ASP A 220 28.73 11.44 1.02
CA ASP A 220 27.66 10.97 1.92
C ASP A 220 28.11 10.83 3.39
N SER A 221 28.88 11.82 3.86
CA SER A 221 29.44 11.84 5.22
C SER A 221 28.51 12.56 6.19
N PHE A 222 28.58 12.21 7.47
CA PHE A 222 27.88 12.96 8.54
C PHE A 222 28.34 14.43 8.65
N ALA A 223 29.46 14.79 8.02
CA ALA A 223 29.97 16.16 7.97
C ALA A 223 29.52 16.95 6.72
N ASP A 224 28.67 16.36 5.86
CA ASP A 224 27.97 17.07 4.79
C ASP A 224 26.81 17.85 5.42
N LEU A 225 27.08 19.12 5.70
CA LEU A 225 26.21 20.03 6.41
C LEU A 225 25.25 20.80 5.49
N ASN A 226 25.50 20.80 4.18
CA ASN A 226 24.65 21.47 3.20
C ASN A 226 23.83 20.49 2.35
N GLY A 227 24.08 19.18 2.47
CA GLY A 227 23.36 18.10 1.80
C GLY A 227 23.68 17.99 0.31
N ASP A 228 24.82 18.49 -0.17
CA ASP A 228 25.19 18.45 -1.59
C ASP A 228 25.93 17.17 -2.02
N GLY A 229 26.17 16.26 -1.07
CA GLY A 229 26.72 14.93 -1.24
C GLY A 229 28.25 14.86 -1.13
N ILE A 230 28.94 15.97 -0.81
CA ILE A 230 30.40 15.99 -0.62
C ILE A 230 30.81 16.97 0.48
N VAL A 231 31.74 16.55 1.35
CA VAL A 231 32.30 17.45 2.36
C VAL A 231 33.30 18.42 1.73
N ASP A 232 32.91 19.67 1.56
CA ASP A 232 33.74 20.71 0.97
C ASP A 232 33.61 22.11 1.62
N GLY A 233 33.92 23.16 0.85
CA GLY A 233 33.84 24.54 1.31
C GLY A 233 32.43 25.00 1.66
N GLY A 234 31.39 24.35 1.10
CA GLY A 234 29.99 24.57 1.45
C GLY A 234 29.71 24.23 2.90
N ASP A 235 30.13 23.05 3.34
CA ASP A 235 29.93 22.54 4.71
C ASP A 235 30.76 23.32 5.71
N LEU A 236 31.99 23.69 5.35
CA LEU A 236 32.79 24.59 6.16
C LEU A 236 32.07 25.93 6.38
N GLY A 237 31.43 26.45 5.34
CA GLY A 237 30.60 27.66 5.44
C GLY A 237 29.43 27.48 6.40
N ALA A 238 28.75 26.33 6.34
CA ALA A 238 27.65 25.99 7.23
C ALA A 238 28.11 25.89 8.69
N LEU A 239 29.20 25.16 8.97
CA LEU A 239 29.77 25.00 10.31
C LEU A 239 30.18 26.34 10.91
N LEU A 240 30.93 27.15 10.15
CA LEU A 240 31.35 28.49 10.62
C LEU A 240 30.18 29.45 10.81
N GLY A 241 29.09 29.28 10.05
CA GLY A 241 27.85 30.03 10.22
C GLY A 241 27.12 29.72 11.53
N ALA A 242 27.29 28.50 12.04
CA ALA A 242 26.70 28.00 13.27
C ALA A 242 27.63 28.09 14.51
N TRP A 243 28.83 28.66 14.37
CA TRP A 243 29.86 28.66 15.41
C TRP A 243 29.38 29.24 16.74
N THR A 244 29.61 28.50 17.82
CA THR A 244 29.30 28.89 19.20
C THR A 244 30.57 28.98 20.06
N LEU A 245 30.47 29.62 21.24
CA LEU A 245 31.61 29.90 22.13
C LEU A 245 31.48 29.19 23.46
#